data_AF-A0A9D7X5R9-F1
#
_entry.id   AF-A0A9D7X5R9-F1
#
_cell.length_a   1.000
_cell.length_b   1.000
_cell.length_c   1.000
_cell.angle_alpha   90.00
_cell.angle_beta   90.00
_cell.angle_gamma   90.00
#
_symmetry.space_group_name_H-M   'P 1'
#
loop_
_entity.id
_entity.type
_entity.pdbx_description
1 polymer ?
#
loop_
_entity_poly.entity_id
_entity_poly.type
_entity_poly.pdbx_seq_one_letter_code
_entity_poly.pdbx_strand_id
1 'polypeptide(L)'
;MRIERGFFLAQGDRRGFVAVDVTGEVFSLSKQLGIKANALEKRLGKHTALPTVEEAKEKIGATVRGLFEKYRAELQKTHEQELRPLLRIKRTMTEQHRKDRAAQKTFQEKRWNEEQNIRASRIRKGFKGLWDKLTFKYWKLRKENEKDAWKCHVRDREQRQELVEIQLDRRQNLQTNFAEMRHRHEQEMQKLTADMVRIATPEAERNPTPEVFKGKVKEAELEVGSPEVRSSLHRRTRRGKDAGHEP
;
A
#
# COMPACT_ATOMS: atom_id res chain seq x y z
N MET A 1 23.96 13.28 -34.25
CA MET A 1 22.64 13.19 -34.91
C MET A 1 21.60 13.62 -33.88
N ARG A 2 21.05 14.83 -34.01
CA ARG A 2 20.40 15.55 -32.91
C ARG A 2 18.94 15.13 -32.74
N ILE A 3 18.60 14.83 -31.49
CA ILE A 3 17.30 14.41 -30.98
C ILE A 3 16.47 15.68 -30.72
N GLU A 4 15.85 16.26 -31.74
CA GLU A 4 14.96 17.41 -31.50
C GLU A 4 13.47 17.02 -31.55
N ARG A 5 13.11 15.79 -32.00
CA ARG A 5 11.69 15.35 -32.09
C ARG A 5 11.40 13.86 -31.84
N GLY A 6 12.29 13.08 -31.22
CA GLY A 6 12.01 11.66 -30.89
C GLY A 6 12.17 10.65 -32.04
N PHE A 7 12.46 11.11 -33.25
CA PHE A 7 12.62 10.25 -34.43
C PHE A 7 14.09 9.91 -34.72
N PHE A 8 14.34 8.65 -35.08
CA PHE A 8 15.63 8.13 -35.55
C PHE A 8 15.57 7.84 -37.03
N LEU A 9 16.61 8.23 -37.77
CA LEU A 9 16.68 7.97 -39.20
C LEU A 9 17.21 6.54 -39.43
N ALA A 10 16.52 5.78 -40.25
CA ALA A 10 16.86 4.41 -40.63
C ALA A 10 16.78 4.20 -42.15
N GLN A 11 17.48 3.17 -42.61
CA GLN A 11 17.43 2.69 -43.98
C GLN A 11 16.10 1.97 -44.26
N GLY A 12 15.40 2.34 -45.34
CA GLY A 12 14.26 1.59 -45.88
C GLY A 12 14.63 0.69 -47.06
N ASP A 13 13.76 -0.28 -47.38
CA ASP A 13 14.05 -1.44 -48.26
C ASP A 13 14.79 -1.17 -49.58
N ARG A 14 14.32 -0.23 -50.41
CA ARG A 14 14.86 -0.08 -51.79
C ARG A 14 15.71 1.15 -52.02
N ARG A 15 15.21 2.34 -51.66
CA ARG A 15 15.90 3.66 -51.72
C ARG A 15 15.24 4.66 -50.76
N GLY A 16 14.62 4.13 -49.70
CA GLY A 16 13.76 4.91 -48.82
C GLY A 16 14.54 5.42 -47.62
N PHE A 17 14.33 6.69 -47.29
CA PHE A 17 14.65 7.19 -45.95
C PHE A 17 13.43 6.98 -45.08
N VAL A 18 13.65 6.41 -43.90
CA VAL A 18 12.61 6.08 -42.96
C VAL A 18 12.94 6.71 -41.61
N ALA A 19 11.93 7.23 -40.93
CA ALA A 19 12.03 7.70 -39.56
C ALA A 19 11.36 6.68 -38.64
N VAL A 20 12.05 6.26 -37.58
CA VAL A 20 11.53 5.37 -36.54
C VAL A 20 11.28 6.20 -35.29
N ASP A 21 10.06 6.18 -34.75
CA ASP A 21 9.74 6.85 -33.49
C ASP A 21 10.17 6.01 -32.27
N VAL A 22 10.15 6.60 -31.07
CA VAL A 22 10.44 5.92 -29.80
C VAL A 22 9.54 4.71 -29.52
N THR A 23 8.35 4.67 -30.13
CA THR A 23 7.40 3.53 -30.09
C THR A 23 7.76 2.39 -31.05
N GLY A 24 8.76 2.60 -31.92
CA GLY A 24 9.14 1.65 -32.96
C GLY A 24 8.33 1.78 -34.25
N GLU A 25 7.43 2.77 -34.36
CA GLU A 25 6.67 3.04 -35.57
C GLU A 25 7.53 3.61 -36.69
N VAL A 26 7.22 3.18 -37.91
CA VAL A 26 8.07 3.33 -39.08
C VAL A 26 7.40 4.26 -40.09
N PHE A 27 7.97 5.46 -40.27
CA PHE A 27 7.41 6.51 -41.13
C PHE A 27 8.26 6.73 -42.38
N SER A 28 7.63 6.70 -43.56
CA SER A 28 8.29 7.03 -44.82
C SER A 28 8.49 8.55 -44.95
N LEU A 29 9.74 8.99 -44.99
CA LEU A 29 10.07 10.43 -45.07
C LEU A 29 9.67 11.06 -46.40
N SER A 30 9.71 10.31 -47.49
CA SER A 30 9.27 10.80 -48.81
C SER A 30 7.76 11.07 -48.85
N LYS A 31 6.95 10.24 -48.18
CA LYS A 31 5.49 10.44 -48.06
C LYS A 31 5.15 11.57 -47.10
N GLN A 32 5.83 11.64 -45.95
CA GLN A 32 5.59 12.66 -44.92
C GLN A 32 6.00 14.07 -45.37
N LEU A 33 7.12 14.20 -46.10
CA LEU A 33 7.66 15.51 -46.52
C LEU A 33 7.29 15.89 -47.96
N GLY A 34 6.70 14.98 -48.74
CA GLY A 34 6.41 15.20 -50.17
C GLY A 34 7.65 15.34 -51.06
N ILE A 35 8.84 14.95 -50.57
CA ILE A 35 10.12 15.11 -51.26
C ILE A 35 10.53 13.80 -51.95
N LYS A 36 10.98 13.90 -53.22
CA LYS A 36 11.49 12.73 -53.99
C LYS A 36 12.77 12.17 -53.36
N ALA A 37 12.95 10.84 -53.42
CA ALA A 37 14.09 10.14 -52.81
C ALA A 37 15.47 10.71 -53.21
N ASN A 38 15.65 11.10 -54.47
CA ASN A 38 16.90 11.70 -54.96
C ASN A 38 17.23 13.05 -54.28
N ALA A 39 16.22 13.82 -53.90
CA ALA A 39 16.40 15.09 -53.20
C ALA A 39 16.67 14.87 -51.70
N LEU A 40 16.11 13.80 -51.11
CA LEU A 40 16.46 13.35 -49.76
C LEU A 40 17.90 12.83 -49.69
N GLU A 41 18.36 12.07 -50.68
CA GLU A 41 19.74 11.55 -50.74
C GLU A 41 20.78 12.67 -50.85
N LYS A 42 20.47 13.75 -51.60
CA LYS A 42 21.33 14.95 -51.64
C LYS A 42 21.43 15.68 -50.29
N ARG A 43 20.41 15.58 -49.43
CA ARG A 43 20.35 16.26 -48.13
C ARG A 43 20.85 15.40 -46.96
N LEU A 44 20.58 14.10 -47.01
CA LEU A 44 20.82 13.14 -45.92
C LEU A 44 22.00 12.20 -46.19
N GLY A 45 22.56 12.22 -47.41
CA GLY A 45 23.62 11.30 -47.82
C GLY A 45 23.09 9.94 -48.28
N LYS A 46 23.96 8.94 -48.39
CA LYS A 46 23.59 7.60 -48.87
C LYS A 46 22.73 6.85 -47.85
N HIS A 47 21.65 6.26 -48.31
CA HIS A 47 20.73 5.46 -47.50
C HIS A 47 21.40 4.23 -46.85
N THR A 48 22.44 3.66 -47.47
CA THR A 48 23.20 2.51 -46.94
C THR A 48 24.13 2.85 -45.78
N ALA A 49 24.36 4.14 -45.50
CA ALA A 49 25.17 4.59 -44.37
C ALA A 49 24.35 4.76 -43.09
N LEU A 50 23.03 4.54 -43.17
CA LEU A 50 22.11 4.63 -42.04
C LEU A 50 21.88 3.24 -41.43
N PRO A 51 21.63 3.16 -40.11
CA PRO A 51 21.30 1.90 -39.46
C PRO A 51 20.02 1.32 -40.06
N THR A 52 19.91 0.00 -40.04
CA THR A 52 18.67 -0.70 -40.39
C THR A 52 17.55 -0.33 -39.41
N VAL A 53 16.30 -0.55 -39.80
CA VAL A 53 15.14 -0.30 -38.92
C VAL A 53 15.27 -1.08 -37.61
N GLU A 54 15.73 -2.33 -37.66
CA GLU A 54 15.91 -3.17 -36.47
C GLU A 54 17.04 -2.65 -35.57
N GLU A 55 18.19 -2.26 -36.12
CA GLU A 55 19.26 -1.62 -35.35
C GLU A 55 18.83 -0.29 -34.73
N ALA A 56 18.01 0.49 -35.43
CA ALA A 56 17.45 1.75 -34.91
C ALA A 56 16.50 1.47 -33.74
N LYS A 57 15.58 0.50 -33.87
CA LYS A 57 14.69 0.05 -32.79
C LYS A 57 15.46 -0.45 -31.57
N GLU A 58 16.53 -1.22 -31.76
CA GLU A 58 17.35 -1.73 -30.66
C GLU A 58 18.05 -0.59 -29.89
N LYS A 59 18.64 0.38 -30.61
CA LYS A 59 19.26 1.57 -30.02
C LYS A 59 18.25 2.45 -29.27
N ILE A 60 17.06 2.63 -29.82
CA ILE A 60 15.95 3.32 -29.17
C ILE A 60 15.60 2.59 -27.88
N GLY A 61 15.33 1.28 -27.95
CA GLY A 61 14.98 0.47 -26.79
C GLY A 61 16.05 0.51 -25.70
N ALA A 62 17.32 0.44 -26.05
CA ALA A 62 18.42 0.56 -25.08
C ALA A 62 18.45 1.94 -24.40
N THR A 63 18.21 3.01 -25.16
CA THR A 63 18.18 4.38 -24.63
C THR A 63 16.98 4.59 -23.69
N VAL A 64 15.79 4.13 -24.10
CA VAL A 64 14.56 4.20 -23.30
C VAL A 64 14.71 3.40 -22.01
N ARG A 65 15.23 2.16 -22.08
CA ARG A 65 15.53 1.36 -20.88
C ARG A 65 16.49 2.08 -19.94
N GLY A 66 17.57 2.66 -20.48
CA GLY A 66 18.54 3.41 -19.68
C GLY A 66 17.94 4.65 -18.99
N LEU A 67 17.03 5.37 -19.65
CA LEU A 67 16.31 6.49 -19.05
C LEU A 67 15.34 6.02 -17.95
N PHE A 68 14.63 4.93 -18.21
CA PHE A 68 13.70 4.32 -17.25
C PHE A 68 14.40 3.89 -15.96
N GLU A 69 15.53 3.20 -16.06
CA GLU A 69 16.30 2.78 -14.86
C GLU A 69 16.78 3.98 -14.04
N LYS A 70 17.20 5.06 -14.69
CA LYS A 70 17.56 6.30 -13.99
C LYS A 70 16.36 6.89 -13.27
N TYR A 71 15.22 7.01 -13.94
CA TYR A 71 14.01 7.56 -13.35
C TYR A 71 13.49 6.69 -12.19
N ARG A 72 13.55 5.36 -12.34
CA ARG A 72 13.23 4.41 -11.27
C ARG A 72 14.13 4.62 -10.06
N ALA A 73 15.44 4.77 -10.26
CA ALA A 73 16.40 5.00 -9.18
C ALA A 73 16.17 6.35 -8.48
N GLU A 74 15.87 7.41 -9.22
CA GLU A 74 15.51 8.72 -8.68
C GLU A 74 14.23 8.67 -7.85
N LEU A 75 13.22 7.96 -8.35
CA LEU A 75 11.94 7.77 -7.67
C LEU A 75 12.11 6.97 -6.37
N GLN A 76 12.87 5.87 -6.40
CA GLN A 76 13.23 5.11 -5.19
C GLN A 76 13.98 5.96 -4.17
N LYS A 77 14.94 6.78 -4.60
CA LYS A 77 15.66 7.70 -3.73
C LYS A 77 14.73 8.74 -3.10
N THR A 78 13.70 9.19 -3.82
CA THR A 78 12.67 10.09 -3.32
C THR A 78 11.82 9.38 -2.26
N HIS A 79 11.36 8.16 -2.56
CA HIS A 79 10.62 7.31 -1.61
C HIS A 79 11.39 7.08 -0.31
N GLU A 80 12.69 6.80 -0.39
CA GLU A 80 13.56 6.66 0.77
C GLU A 80 13.64 7.95 1.60
N GLN A 81 13.72 9.12 0.96
CA GLN A 81 13.76 10.41 1.65
C GLN A 81 12.45 10.71 2.37
N GLU A 82 11.32 10.42 1.75
CA GLU A 82 9.98 10.57 2.33
C GLU A 82 9.76 9.62 3.52
N LEU A 83 10.38 8.43 3.49
CA LEU A 83 10.29 7.45 4.58
C LEU A 83 11.06 7.87 5.85
N ARG A 84 12.14 8.64 5.71
CA ARG A 84 13.01 9.08 6.82
C ARG A 84 12.26 9.73 8.00
N PRO A 85 11.36 10.71 7.81
CA PRO A 85 10.60 11.30 8.92
C PRO A 85 9.76 10.26 9.67
N LEU A 86 9.07 9.35 8.96
CA LEU A 86 8.28 8.29 9.62
C LEU A 86 9.16 7.32 10.43
N LEU A 87 10.35 6.98 9.92
CA LEU A 87 11.31 6.16 10.66
C LEU A 87 11.85 6.88 11.91
N ARG A 88 12.08 8.19 11.83
CA ARG A 88 12.46 9.02 12.99
C ARG A 88 11.35 9.01 14.03
N ILE A 89 10.09 9.23 13.62
CA ILE A 89 8.93 9.17 14.52
C ILE A 89 8.84 7.79 15.18
N LYS A 90 8.94 6.70 14.39
CA LYS A 90 8.96 5.33 14.92
C LYS A 90 10.03 5.14 15.99
N ARG A 91 11.25 5.62 15.75
CA ARG A 91 12.36 5.51 16.71
C ARG A 91 12.04 6.25 18.00
N THR A 92 11.67 7.52 17.91
CA THR A 92 11.33 8.35 19.09
C THR A 92 10.17 7.77 19.90
N MET A 93 9.12 7.28 19.23
CA MET A 93 7.98 6.62 19.86
C MET A 93 8.43 5.34 20.59
N THR A 94 9.28 4.52 19.97
CA THR A 94 9.79 3.29 20.57
C THR A 94 10.62 3.56 21.83
N GLU A 95 11.48 4.58 21.76
CA GLU A 95 12.28 5.03 22.90
C GLU A 95 11.39 5.54 24.04
N GLN A 96 10.37 6.35 23.72
CA GLN A 96 9.43 6.85 24.71
C GLN A 96 8.66 5.70 25.38
N HIS A 97 8.11 4.77 24.59
CA HIS A 97 7.38 3.61 25.13
C HIS A 97 8.27 2.73 26.02
N ARG A 98 9.59 2.65 25.74
CA ARG A 98 10.54 1.95 26.60
C ARG A 98 10.76 2.69 27.92
N LYS A 99 10.94 4.02 27.86
CA LYS A 99 11.09 4.87 29.05
C LYS A 99 9.84 4.80 29.93
N ASP A 100 8.65 4.92 29.36
CA ASP A 100 7.39 4.89 30.09
C ASP A 100 7.19 3.56 30.82
N ARG A 101 7.45 2.43 30.15
CA ARG A 101 7.37 1.10 30.77
C ARG A 101 8.40 0.91 31.88
N ALA A 102 9.62 1.41 31.70
CA ALA A 102 10.64 1.35 32.74
C ALA A 102 10.28 2.21 33.95
N ALA A 103 9.78 3.43 33.72
CA ALA A 103 9.33 4.33 34.77
C ALA A 103 8.14 3.73 35.55
N GLN A 104 7.13 3.21 34.85
CA GLN A 104 5.98 2.56 35.48
C GLN A 104 6.42 1.35 36.31
N LYS A 105 7.30 0.50 35.77
CA LYS A 105 7.83 -0.67 36.49
C LYS A 105 8.56 -0.27 37.76
N THR A 106 9.51 0.65 37.68
CA THR A 106 10.30 1.09 38.85
C THR A 106 9.44 1.74 39.93
N PHE A 107 8.42 2.50 39.51
CA PHE A 107 7.46 3.09 40.44
C PHE A 107 6.58 2.03 41.13
N GLN A 108 6.06 1.07 40.37
CA GLN A 108 5.28 -0.05 40.91
C GLN A 108 6.12 -0.92 41.87
N GLU A 109 7.40 -1.16 41.56
CA GLU A 109 8.31 -1.92 42.43
C GLU A 109 8.56 -1.22 43.77
N LYS A 110 8.81 0.10 43.76
CA LYS A 110 8.97 0.89 44.99
C LYS A 110 7.70 0.84 45.84
N ARG A 111 6.55 1.10 45.22
CA ARG A 111 5.26 1.05 45.89
C ARG A 111 4.95 -0.34 46.43
N TRP A 112 5.25 -1.39 45.66
CA TRP A 112 5.07 -2.77 46.09
C TRP A 112 5.84 -3.05 47.38
N ASN A 113 7.09 -2.62 47.46
CA ASN A 113 7.90 -2.80 48.67
C ASN A 113 7.31 -2.04 49.88
N GLU A 114 6.85 -0.81 49.68
CA GLU A 114 6.17 -0.03 50.73
C GLU A 114 4.88 -0.71 51.20
N GLU A 115 4.01 -1.09 50.27
CA GLU A 115 2.75 -1.78 50.56
C GLU A 115 2.98 -3.16 51.22
N GLN A 116 4.06 -3.87 50.86
CA GLN A 116 4.46 -5.12 51.49
C GLN A 116 4.95 -4.88 52.92
N ASN A 117 5.78 -3.85 53.14
CA ASN A 117 6.24 -3.48 54.48
C ASN A 117 5.08 -3.09 55.40
N ILE A 118 4.09 -2.35 54.88
CA ILE A 118 2.87 -2.00 55.59
C ILE A 118 2.05 -3.25 55.92
N ARG A 119 1.86 -4.18 54.98
CA ARG A 119 1.15 -5.45 55.24
C ARG A 119 1.88 -6.34 56.25
N ALA A 120 3.21 -6.41 56.14
CA ALA A 120 4.05 -7.19 57.03
C ALA A 120 4.07 -6.61 58.45
N SER A 121 4.03 -5.28 58.61
CA SER A 121 4.04 -4.63 59.93
C SER A 121 2.74 -4.84 60.72
N ARG A 122 1.61 -5.05 60.03
CA ARG A 122 0.34 -5.43 60.68
C ARG A 122 0.47 -6.75 61.44
N ILE A 123 1.26 -7.70 60.91
CA ILE A 123 1.49 -9.00 61.55
C ILE A 123 2.60 -8.85 62.60
N ARG A 124 2.27 -9.14 63.85
CA ARG A 124 3.22 -9.06 64.96
C ARG A 124 4.25 -10.18 64.86
N LYS A 125 5.51 -9.85 65.10
CA LYS A 125 6.65 -10.78 65.06
C LYS A 125 6.91 -11.38 66.45
N GLY A 126 7.72 -12.44 66.50
CA GLY A 126 8.15 -13.10 67.75
C GLY A 126 7.04 -13.81 68.52
N PHE A 127 7.20 -13.93 69.84
CA PHE A 127 6.28 -14.64 70.73
C PHE A 127 4.84 -14.12 70.66
N LYS A 128 4.65 -12.80 70.49
CA LYS A 128 3.32 -12.19 70.32
C LYS A 128 2.63 -12.65 69.04
N GLY A 129 3.40 -12.91 67.97
CA GLY A 129 2.88 -13.48 66.73
C GLY A 129 2.47 -14.96 66.87
N LEU A 130 3.16 -15.73 67.71
CA LEU A 130 2.77 -17.10 68.04
C LEU A 130 1.45 -17.12 68.83
N TRP A 131 1.26 -16.17 69.76
CA TRP A 131 0.00 -15.99 70.47
C TRP A 131 -1.16 -15.60 69.55
N ASP A 132 -0.91 -14.75 68.55
CA ASP A 132 -1.91 -14.37 67.54
C ASP A 132 -2.33 -15.54 66.63
N LYS A 133 -1.48 -16.58 66.48
CA LYS A 133 -1.84 -17.82 65.78
C LYS A 133 -2.78 -18.69 66.60
N LEU A 134 -2.53 -18.81 67.91
CA LEU A 134 -3.37 -19.57 68.83
C LEU A 134 -4.77 -18.92 68.97
N THR A 135 -4.85 -17.59 68.96
CA THR A 135 -6.11 -16.83 69.06
C THR A 135 -6.82 -16.61 67.73
N PHE A 136 -6.42 -17.29 66.65
CA PHE A 136 -6.93 -17.16 65.26
C PHE A 136 -6.79 -15.77 64.60
N LYS A 137 -6.39 -14.73 65.32
CA LYS A 137 -6.22 -13.35 64.82
C LYS A 137 -5.24 -13.28 63.64
N TYR A 138 -4.17 -14.08 63.68
CA TYR A 138 -3.21 -14.21 62.59
C TYR A 138 -3.86 -14.59 61.25
N TRP A 139 -4.75 -15.58 61.26
CA TRP A 139 -5.40 -16.09 60.04
C TRP A 139 -6.34 -15.06 59.42
N LYS A 140 -7.10 -14.33 60.25
CA LYS A 140 -7.97 -13.24 59.80
C LYS A 140 -7.15 -12.14 59.13
N LEU A 141 -6.08 -11.69 59.79
CA LEU A 141 -5.22 -10.62 59.28
C LEU A 141 -4.46 -11.03 58.02
N ARG A 142 -4.03 -12.29 57.92
CA ARG A 142 -3.44 -12.85 56.70
C ARG A 142 -4.42 -12.78 55.52
N LYS A 143 -5.68 -13.14 55.74
CA LYS A 143 -6.73 -13.09 54.72
C LYS A 143 -7.03 -11.66 54.27
N GLU A 144 -7.00 -10.69 55.19
CA GLU A 144 -7.12 -9.26 54.87
C GLU A 144 -5.92 -8.78 54.04
N ASN A 145 -4.70 -9.11 54.47
CA ASN A 145 -3.48 -8.78 53.73
C ASN A 145 -3.44 -9.41 52.33
N GLU A 146 -3.97 -10.61 52.16
CA GLU A 146 -4.09 -11.30 50.88
C GLU A 146 -5.10 -10.60 49.96
N LYS A 147 -6.27 -10.21 50.49
CA LYS A 147 -7.25 -9.41 49.75
C LYS A 147 -6.66 -8.06 49.31
N ASP A 148 -5.92 -7.40 50.19
CA ASP A 148 -5.26 -6.12 49.87
C ASP A 148 -4.17 -6.33 48.80
N ALA A 149 -3.35 -7.39 48.92
CA ALA A 149 -2.36 -7.76 47.93
C ALA A 149 -2.99 -7.97 46.54
N TRP A 150 -4.13 -8.66 46.51
CA TRP A 150 -4.87 -8.94 45.28
C TRP A 150 -5.41 -7.66 44.64
N LYS A 151 -6.01 -6.75 45.44
CA LYS A 151 -6.48 -5.45 44.94
C LYS A 151 -5.35 -4.63 44.33
N CYS A 152 -4.20 -4.56 45.00
CA CYS A 152 -3.02 -3.87 44.47
C CYS A 152 -2.54 -4.49 43.14
N HIS A 153 -2.52 -5.82 43.06
CA HIS A 153 -2.14 -6.54 41.85
C HIS A 153 -3.10 -6.25 40.68
N VAL A 154 -4.42 -6.27 40.92
CA VAL A 154 -5.43 -5.94 39.91
C VAL A 154 -5.26 -4.51 39.41
N ARG A 155 -5.11 -3.54 40.32
CA ARG A 155 -4.85 -2.13 39.99
C ARG A 155 -3.60 -1.98 39.11
N ASP A 156 -2.49 -2.60 39.50
CA ASP A 156 -1.23 -2.47 38.75
C ASP A 156 -1.30 -3.14 37.37
N ARG A 157 -2.11 -4.20 37.25
CA ARG A 157 -2.46 -4.83 35.97
C ARG A 157 -3.27 -3.88 35.08
N GLU A 158 -4.28 -3.21 35.63
CA GLU A 158 -5.11 -2.23 34.91
C GLU A 158 -4.27 -1.05 34.42
N GLN A 159 -3.40 -0.49 35.27
CA GLN A 159 -2.48 0.59 34.88
C GLN A 159 -1.53 0.17 33.74
N ARG A 160 -1.08 -1.09 33.75
CA ARG A 160 -0.25 -1.62 32.65
C ARG A 160 -1.07 -1.75 31.37
N GLN A 161 -2.31 -2.22 31.49
CA GLN A 161 -3.21 -2.41 30.36
C GLN A 161 -3.55 -1.06 29.70
N GLU A 162 -3.86 -0.03 30.49
CA GLU A 162 -4.09 1.34 30.02
C GLU A 162 -2.87 1.89 29.26
N LEU A 163 -1.66 1.69 29.81
CA LEU A 163 -0.42 2.09 29.12
C LEU A 163 -0.28 1.35 27.78
N VAL A 164 -0.57 0.05 27.74
CA VAL A 164 -0.52 -0.74 26.51
C VAL A 164 -1.52 -0.22 25.48
N GLU A 165 -2.74 0.09 25.88
CA GLU A 165 -3.79 0.62 24.98
C GLU A 165 -3.37 1.94 24.35
N ILE A 166 -2.87 2.88 25.15
CA ILE A 166 -2.34 4.16 24.66
C ILE A 166 -1.20 3.93 23.66
N GLN A 167 -0.30 2.98 23.94
CA GLN A 167 0.81 2.66 23.05
C GLN A 167 0.37 1.96 21.76
N LEU A 168 -0.68 1.14 21.81
CA LEU A 168 -1.25 0.48 20.64
C LEU A 168 -1.92 1.48 19.70
N ASP A 169 -2.72 2.40 20.22
CA ASP A 169 -3.36 3.45 19.44
C ASP A 169 -2.33 4.32 18.70
N ARG A 170 -1.32 4.82 19.43
CA ARG A 170 -0.21 5.59 18.83
C ARG A 170 0.50 4.81 17.72
N ARG A 171 0.71 3.50 17.91
CA ARG A 171 1.34 2.65 16.90
C ARG A 171 0.44 2.45 15.68
N GLN A 172 -0.86 2.27 15.88
CA GLN A 172 -1.82 2.07 14.80
C GLN A 172 -1.92 3.32 13.91
N ASN A 173 -1.95 4.51 14.50
CA ASN A 173 -1.91 5.76 13.76
C ASN A 173 -0.65 5.86 12.89
N LEU A 174 0.51 5.54 13.45
CA LEU A 174 1.76 5.52 12.68
C LEU A 174 1.76 4.44 11.57
N GLN A 175 1.22 3.26 11.84
CA GLN A 175 1.11 2.18 10.85
C GLN A 175 0.22 2.58 9.67
N THR A 176 -0.87 3.31 9.93
CA THR A 176 -1.74 3.84 8.88
C THR A 176 -0.96 4.77 7.94
N ASN A 177 -0.13 5.67 8.50
CA ASN A 177 0.72 6.56 7.71
C ASN A 177 1.74 5.79 6.85
N PHE A 178 2.33 4.72 7.38
CA PHE A 178 3.23 3.84 6.60
C PHE A 178 2.49 3.12 5.47
N ALA A 179 1.27 2.64 5.74
CA ALA A 179 0.47 1.95 4.75
C ALA A 179 0.06 2.89 3.61
N GLU A 180 -0.38 4.10 3.94
CA GLU A 180 -0.74 5.12 2.95
C GLU A 180 0.46 5.52 2.09
N MET A 181 1.62 5.76 2.70
CA MET A 181 2.86 6.07 1.96
C MET A 181 3.25 4.91 1.03
N ARG A 182 3.22 3.67 1.53
CA ARG A 182 3.53 2.50 0.70
C ARG A 182 2.58 2.38 -0.47
N HIS A 183 1.29 2.61 -0.24
CA HIS A 183 0.29 2.57 -1.31
C HIS A 183 0.56 3.64 -2.38
N ARG A 184 0.93 4.86 -1.98
CA ARG A 184 1.33 5.92 -2.90
C ARG A 184 2.57 5.52 -3.72
N HIS A 185 3.61 5.00 -3.07
CA HIS A 185 4.83 4.52 -3.74
C HIS A 185 4.55 3.38 -4.73
N GLU A 186 3.67 2.44 -4.37
CA GLU A 186 3.22 1.35 -5.25
C GLU A 186 2.49 1.90 -6.48
N GLN A 187 1.57 2.85 -6.31
CA GLN A 187 0.85 3.48 -7.42
C GLN A 187 1.80 4.23 -8.37
N GLU A 188 2.80 4.94 -7.85
CA GLU A 188 3.80 5.64 -8.66
C GLU A 188 4.66 4.67 -9.48
N MET A 189 5.07 3.55 -8.88
CA MET A 189 5.80 2.49 -9.59
C MET A 189 4.94 1.81 -10.66
N GLN A 190 3.66 1.60 -10.38
CA GLN A 190 2.70 1.07 -11.35
C GLN A 190 2.52 2.01 -12.53
N LYS A 191 2.35 3.32 -12.30
CA LYS A 191 2.26 4.33 -13.36
C LYS A 191 3.52 4.33 -14.22
N LEU A 192 4.69 4.36 -13.59
CA LEU A 192 5.98 4.32 -14.29
C LEU A 192 6.09 3.05 -15.17
N THR A 193 5.70 1.90 -14.63
CA THR A 193 5.71 0.63 -15.36
C THR A 193 4.69 0.62 -16.52
N ALA A 194 3.49 1.18 -16.31
CA ALA A 194 2.48 1.33 -17.34
C ALA A 194 2.95 2.25 -18.49
N ASP A 195 3.63 3.36 -18.16
CA ASP A 195 4.23 4.26 -19.13
C ASP A 195 5.34 3.56 -19.94
N MET A 196 6.15 2.72 -19.29
CA MET A 196 7.15 1.90 -19.97
C MET A 196 6.52 0.93 -20.97
N VAL A 197 5.48 0.19 -20.54
CA VAL A 197 4.76 -0.73 -21.41
C VAL A 197 4.17 0.03 -22.59
N ARG A 198 3.55 1.18 -22.36
CA ARG A 198 2.97 2.03 -23.41
C ARG A 198 4.01 2.49 -24.45
N ILE A 199 5.24 2.78 -24.03
CA ILE A 199 6.32 3.17 -24.95
C ILE A 199 6.88 1.94 -25.69
N ALA A 200 6.93 0.78 -25.03
CA ALA A 200 7.47 -0.45 -25.62
C ALA A 200 6.52 -1.14 -26.61
N THR A 201 5.20 -0.97 -26.46
CA THR A 201 4.19 -1.51 -27.38
C THR A 201 3.83 -0.49 -28.47
N PRO A 202 4.09 -0.77 -29.76
CA PRO A 202 3.69 0.11 -30.87
C PRO A 202 2.15 0.19 -31.01
N GLU A 203 1.60 1.32 -31.51
CA GLU A 203 0.14 1.56 -31.55
C GLU A 203 -0.60 0.58 -32.48
N ALA A 204 0.11 -0.09 -33.39
CA ALA A 204 -0.42 -1.10 -34.30
C ALA A 204 -1.03 -2.34 -33.60
N GLU A 205 -0.62 -2.65 -32.37
CA GLU A 205 -1.16 -3.77 -31.58
C GLU A 205 -2.20 -3.32 -30.54
N ARG A 206 -2.52 -2.02 -30.48
CA ARG A 206 -3.49 -1.44 -29.53
C ARG A 206 -4.95 -1.77 -29.88
N ASN A 207 -5.17 -2.35 -31.06
CA ASN A 207 -6.40 -2.69 -31.80
C ASN A 207 -7.63 -1.76 -31.64
N PRO A 208 -8.22 -1.30 -32.76
CA PRO A 208 -9.36 -0.39 -32.72
C PRO A 208 -10.63 -1.19 -32.46
N THR A 209 -11.29 -0.97 -31.34
CA THR A 209 -12.77 -0.98 -31.29
C THR A 209 -13.25 -0.35 -29.99
N PRO A 210 -14.11 0.65 -30.12
CA PRO A 210 -15.46 0.47 -29.62
C PRO A 210 -16.35 0.19 -30.82
N GLU A 211 -16.88 -1.03 -30.92
CA GLU A 211 -18.13 -1.26 -31.66
C GLU A 211 -19.26 -0.57 -30.89
N VAL A 212 -19.32 0.76 -30.99
CA VAL A 212 -20.47 1.55 -30.59
C VAL A 212 -20.71 2.53 -31.72
N PHE A 213 -21.19 2.03 -32.87
CA PHE A 213 -22.05 2.71 -33.86
C PHE A 213 -22.13 1.94 -35.20
N LYS A 214 -22.55 0.67 -35.19
CA LYS A 214 -23.14 0.03 -36.39
C LYS A 214 -24.25 -0.92 -35.96
N GLY A 215 -25.47 -0.40 -35.90
CA GLY A 215 -26.65 -1.18 -35.52
C GLY A 215 -27.92 -0.34 -35.36
N LYS A 216 -28.20 0.56 -36.31
CA LYS A 216 -29.54 1.17 -36.46
C LYS A 216 -29.96 1.09 -37.92
N VAL A 217 -30.16 -0.11 -38.46
CA VAL A 217 -31.18 -0.37 -39.49
C VAL A 217 -31.50 -1.86 -39.45
N LYS A 218 -32.80 -2.18 -39.39
CA LYS A 218 -33.43 -3.51 -39.53
C LYS A 218 -33.50 -4.39 -38.29
N GLU A 219 -34.39 -4.02 -37.37
CA GLU A 219 -35.20 -4.97 -36.58
C GLU A 219 -36.48 -4.24 -36.17
N ALA A 220 -37.22 -3.84 -37.21
CA ALA A 220 -38.60 -3.38 -37.13
C ALA A 220 -39.36 -4.20 -38.16
N GLU A 221 -39.54 -5.49 -37.90
CA GLU A 221 -40.55 -6.35 -38.51
C GLU A 221 -40.51 -7.71 -37.81
N LEU A 222 -41.70 -8.20 -37.45
CA LEU A 222 -42.06 -9.47 -36.79
C LEU A 222 -42.21 -9.46 -35.25
N GLU A 223 -43.28 -8.81 -34.80
CA GLU A 223 -44.23 -9.52 -33.94
C GLU A 223 -44.74 -10.78 -34.67
N VAL A 224 -44.69 -11.96 -34.04
CA VAL A 224 -45.83 -12.89 -33.87
C VAL A 224 -45.43 -13.92 -32.79
N GLY A 225 -46.22 -14.00 -31.70
CA GLY A 225 -46.49 -15.27 -31.00
C GLY A 225 -45.93 -15.46 -29.59
N SER A 226 -46.72 -15.10 -28.57
CA SER A 226 -46.79 -15.85 -27.29
C SER A 226 -47.60 -17.14 -27.51
N PRO A 227 -47.39 -18.25 -26.76
CA PRO A 227 -47.88 -18.35 -25.38
C PRO A 227 -47.03 -19.18 -24.38
N GLU A 228 -47.25 -18.86 -23.08
CA GLU A 228 -47.22 -19.66 -21.82
C GLU A 228 -46.26 -20.88 -21.68
N VAL A 229 -45.62 -21.14 -20.52
CA VAL A 229 -46.23 -21.80 -19.34
C VAL A 229 -45.44 -21.54 -18.02
N ARG A 230 -46.23 -21.35 -16.97
CA ARG A 230 -46.07 -21.33 -15.50
C ARG A 230 -44.94 -22.15 -14.84
N SER A 231 -44.39 -21.60 -13.74
CA SER A 231 -44.60 -22.03 -12.33
C SER A 231 -43.52 -21.40 -11.42
N SER A 232 -43.84 -20.46 -10.52
CA SER A 232 -44.37 -20.61 -9.16
C SER A 232 -43.46 -21.44 -8.23
N LEU A 233 -42.64 -20.81 -7.38
CA LEU A 233 -42.75 -20.74 -5.90
C LEU A 233 -41.30 -20.94 -5.34
N HIS A 234 -40.81 -20.47 -4.18
CA HIS A 234 -41.40 -20.10 -2.90
C HIS A 234 -40.51 -19.05 -2.18
N ARG A 235 -41.21 -18.15 -1.49
CA ARG A 235 -40.80 -17.15 -0.51
C ARG A 235 -40.25 -17.79 0.79
N ARG A 236 -39.29 -17.12 1.45
CA ARG A 236 -39.32 -16.96 2.92
C ARG A 236 -38.48 -15.77 3.41
N THR A 237 -39.14 -14.62 3.50
CA THR A 237 -38.88 -13.61 4.53
C THR A 237 -39.65 -14.03 5.80
N ARG A 238 -39.02 -13.93 6.98
CA ARG A 238 -39.73 -13.91 8.26
C ARG A 238 -39.58 -12.52 8.88
N ARG A 239 -40.71 -11.80 8.91
CA ARG A 239 -40.99 -10.64 9.76
C ARG A 239 -41.00 -11.05 11.23
N GLY A 240 -40.63 -10.12 12.10
CA GLY A 240 -40.83 -10.22 13.54
C GLY A 240 -42.22 -9.82 14.03
N LYS A 241 -42.42 -10.00 15.34
CA LYS A 241 -43.14 -9.18 16.31
C LYS A 241 -43.34 -10.07 17.55
N ASP A 242 -43.02 -9.56 18.72
CA ASP A 242 -43.99 -9.53 19.81
C ASP A 242 -43.63 -8.37 20.74
N ALA A 243 -44.61 -7.49 20.90
CA ALA A 243 -44.66 -6.42 21.87
C ALA A 243 -45.61 -6.89 23.00
N GLY A 244 -45.28 -6.56 24.24
CA GLY A 244 -46.16 -6.77 25.39
C GLY A 244 -45.65 -5.91 26.54
N HIS A 245 -46.48 -4.96 26.94
CA HIS A 245 -46.24 -3.83 27.83
C HIS A 245 -47.10 -4.00 29.09
N GLU A 246 -46.48 -3.76 30.26
CA GLU A 246 -47.03 -3.24 31.53
C GLU A 246 -48.13 -4.02 32.29
N PRO A 247 -48.39 -3.72 33.59
CA PRO A 247 -47.90 -2.62 34.45
C PRO A 247 -46.91 -2.99 35.56
#